data_AF-A0A7J4NXW2-F1
#
_entry.id   AF-A0A7J4NXW2-F1
#
_cell.length_a   1.000
_cell.length_b   1.000
_cell.length_c   1.000
_cell.angle_alpha   90.00
_cell.angle_beta   90.00
_cell.angle_gamma   90.00
#
_symmetry.space_group_name_H-M   'P 1'
#
loop_
_entity.id
_entity.type
_entity.pdbx_description
1 polymer ?
#
loop_
_entity_poly.entity_id
_entity_poly.type
_entity_poly.pdbx_seq_one_letter_code
_entity_poly.pdbx_strand_id
1 'polypeptide(L)'
;MEPRRIQKVGYSTLSVSIPMNWAKKMNVKKGDIVFLSEENDGALRIAPEPSKTEDTSIYVVNVDECDNTTVLARVIVGNYVLGRNMIRVESSRRLMREQIESIRNVTQRLLGIGIIEESDKHLLLQCSIDPKNFPLETVVKRLYVITSIMFKEAIDSLIDKDQELAKDAITREHEADTIYWLLSRLLASAQQSRIVSESIGV
;
A
#
# COMPACT_ATOMS: atom_id res chain seq x y z
N MET A 1 -20.67 -24.63 4.43
CA MET A 1 -20.60 -24.47 5.89
C MET A 1 -20.74 -25.83 6.52
N GLU A 2 -19.86 -26.21 7.44
CA GLU A 2 -20.01 -27.44 8.23
C GLU A 2 -20.53 -27.09 9.62
N PRO A 3 -21.65 -27.67 10.09
CA PRO A 3 -22.15 -27.38 11.43
C PRO A 3 -21.20 -27.93 12.49
N ARG A 4 -20.99 -27.15 13.56
CA ARG A 4 -20.27 -27.56 14.77
C ARG A 4 -21.16 -27.33 15.98
N ARG A 5 -21.05 -28.21 16.97
CA ARG A 5 -21.76 -28.04 18.25
C ARG A 5 -20.88 -27.26 19.21
N ILE A 6 -21.50 -26.33 19.90
CA ILE A 6 -20.92 -25.67 21.07
C ILE A 6 -20.89 -26.67 22.23
N GLN A 7 -19.76 -26.75 22.93
CA GLN A 7 -19.57 -27.61 24.08
C GLN A 7 -19.25 -26.75 25.31
N LYS A 8 -19.81 -27.07 26.47
CA LYS A 8 -19.46 -26.39 27.71
C LYS A 8 -18.17 -27.00 28.27
N VAL A 9 -17.16 -26.16 28.48
CA VAL A 9 -15.87 -26.57 29.05
C VAL A 9 -15.59 -25.68 30.25
N GLY A 10 -15.93 -26.16 31.45
CA GLY A 10 -15.87 -25.37 32.68
C GLY A 10 -17.16 -24.60 32.99
N TYR A 11 -17.11 -23.73 34.00
CA TYR A 11 -18.31 -23.07 34.53
C TYR A 11 -18.85 -21.97 33.59
N SER A 12 -17.95 -21.17 33.00
CA SER A 12 -18.25 -19.95 32.23
C SER A 12 -17.71 -19.97 30.79
N THR A 13 -17.16 -21.08 30.32
CA THR A 13 -16.48 -21.14 29.02
C THR A 13 -17.15 -22.14 28.10
N LEU A 14 -17.33 -21.73 26.86
CA LEU A 14 -17.82 -22.55 25.76
C LEU A 14 -16.67 -22.83 24.80
N SER A 15 -16.64 -24.01 24.21
CA SER A 15 -15.68 -24.39 23.19
C SER A 15 -16.38 -24.83 21.91
N VAL A 16 -15.68 -24.65 20.79
CA VAL A 16 -16.09 -25.13 19.47
C VAL A 16 -14.87 -25.67 18.75
N SER A 17 -15.02 -26.81 18.07
CA SER A 17 -13.93 -27.41 17.31
C SER A 17 -13.74 -26.70 15.95
N ILE A 18 -12.54 -26.23 15.65
CA ILE A 18 -12.17 -25.70 14.33
C ILE A 18 -12.01 -26.82 13.28
N PRO A 19 -12.24 -26.56 11.98
CA PRO A 19 -12.05 -27.57 10.93
C PRO A 19 -10.59 -28.02 10.79
N MET A 20 -10.36 -29.33 10.74
CA MET A 20 -9.00 -29.91 10.62
C MET A 20 -8.26 -29.43 9.35
N ASN A 21 -8.96 -29.33 8.21
CA ASN A 21 -8.35 -28.85 6.97
C ASN A 21 -7.89 -27.39 7.07
N TRP A 22 -8.65 -26.54 7.76
CA TRP A 22 -8.26 -25.16 8.02
C TRP A 22 -7.06 -25.10 8.96
N ALA A 23 -7.07 -25.88 10.06
CA ALA A 23 -5.95 -25.94 11.00
C ALA A 23 -4.65 -26.35 10.30
N LYS A 24 -4.69 -27.35 9.42
CA LYS A 24 -3.54 -27.75 8.60
C LYS A 24 -3.08 -26.63 7.65
N LYS A 25 -4.01 -25.97 6.95
CA LYS A 25 -3.70 -24.87 6.02
C LYS A 25 -3.02 -23.69 6.72
N MET A 26 -3.46 -23.37 7.93
CA MET A 26 -2.91 -22.28 8.75
C MET A 26 -1.76 -22.74 9.66
N ASN A 27 -1.31 -24.00 9.55
CA ASN A 27 -0.27 -24.62 10.38
C ASN A 27 -0.51 -24.50 11.91
N VAL A 28 -1.79 -24.51 12.32
CA VAL A 28 -2.20 -24.45 13.73
C VAL A 28 -2.14 -25.85 14.35
N LYS A 29 -1.44 -25.97 15.47
CA LYS A 29 -1.23 -27.19 16.24
C LYS A 29 -1.86 -27.07 17.62
N LYS A 30 -1.98 -28.22 18.29
CA LYS A 30 -2.46 -28.28 19.69
C LYS A 30 -1.52 -27.47 20.58
N GLY A 31 -2.07 -26.49 21.29
CA GLY A 31 -1.33 -25.62 22.20
C GLY A 31 -1.01 -24.24 21.62
N ASP A 32 -1.22 -24.03 20.33
CA ASP A 32 -1.01 -22.73 19.69
C ASP A 32 -2.07 -21.72 20.15
N ILE A 33 -1.65 -20.46 20.28
CA ILE A 33 -2.54 -19.34 20.60
C ILE A 33 -3.25 -18.90 19.33
N VAL A 34 -4.57 -18.77 19.42
CA VAL A 34 -5.42 -18.18 18.38
C VAL A 34 -6.19 -17.01 18.95
N PHE A 35 -6.37 -15.98 18.14
CA PHE A 35 -7.09 -14.77 18.48
C PHE A 35 -8.53 -14.89 18.00
N LEU A 36 -9.47 -14.52 18.87
CA LEU A 36 -10.86 -14.34 18.52
C LEU A 36 -11.17 -12.85 18.50
N SER A 37 -11.83 -12.39 17.44
CA SER A 37 -12.38 -11.04 17.33
C SER A 37 -13.83 -11.12 16.88
N GLU A 38 -14.70 -10.30 17.47
CA GLU A 38 -16.07 -10.10 17.01
C GLU A 38 -16.08 -9.12 15.85
N GLU A 39 -16.82 -9.46 14.80
CA GLU A 39 -17.00 -8.68 13.60
C GLU A 39 -18.27 -7.82 13.68
N ASN A 40 -18.38 -6.79 12.84
CA ASN A 40 -19.51 -5.85 12.87
C ASN A 40 -20.90 -6.50 12.65
N ASP A 41 -20.94 -7.68 12.03
CA ASP A 41 -22.16 -8.47 11.81
C ASP A 41 -22.44 -9.47 12.96
N GLY A 42 -21.65 -9.42 14.03
CA GLY A 42 -21.71 -10.34 15.17
C GLY A 42 -21.04 -11.69 14.92
N ALA A 43 -20.38 -11.89 13.77
CA ALA A 43 -19.60 -13.11 13.53
C ALA A 43 -18.33 -13.13 14.38
N LEU A 44 -17.89 -14.33 14.79
CA LEU A 44 -16.59 -14.50 15.44
C LEU A 44 -15.54 -14.92 14.42
N ARG A 45 -14.49 -14.11 14.24
CA ARG A 45 -13.31 -14.45 13.45
C ARG A 45 -12.28 -15.11 14.35
N ILE A 46 -11.74 -16.25 13.88
CA ILE A 46 -10.61 -16.94 14.49
C ILE A 46 -9.41 -16.78 13.56
N ALA A 47 -8.30 -16.27 14.08
CA ALA A 47 -7.04 -16.18 13.36
C ALA A 47 -5.88 -16.68 14.24
N PRO A 48 -4.87 -17.37 13.68
CA PRO A 48 -3.62 -17.60 14.41
C PRO A 48 -2.96 -16.26 14.79
N GLU A 49 -2.04 -16.28 15.75
CA GLU A 49 -1.22 -15.11 16.06
C GLU A 49 -0.69 -14.50 14.76
N PRO A 50 -0.94 -13.20 14.47
CA PRO A 50 -0.36 -12.58 13.32
C PRO A 50 1.15 -12.72 13.47
N SER A 51 1.78 -13.48 12.58
CA SER A 51 3.22 -13.50 12.53
C SER A 51 3.65 -12.04 12.39
N LYS A 52 4.45 -11.53 13.33
CA LYS A 52 5.19 -10.27 13.19
C LYS A 52 6.21 -10.33 12.04
N THR A 53 5.96 -11.12 11.01
CA THR A 53 6.53 -10.90 9.71
C THR A 53 5.85 -9.65 9.18
N GLU A 54 6.39 -8.49 9.55
CA GLU A 54 6.41 -7.37 8.61
C GLU A 54 6.74 -7.98 7.25
N ASP A 55 5.91 -7.70 6.24
CA ASP A 55 6.11 -8.22 4.89
C ASP A 55 7.46 -7.69 4.38
N THR A 56 8.50 -8.46 4.67
CA THR A 56 9.92 -8.20 4.37
C THR A 56 10.26 -8.75 2.99
N SER A 57 9.24 -9.19 2.25
CA SER A 57 9.35 -9.61 0.86
C SER A 57 9.95 -8.48 0.04
N ILE A 58 11.13 -8.74 -0.52
CA ILE A 58 11.77 -7.86 -1.49
C ILE A 58 11.24 -8.22 -2.86
N TYR A 59 10.54 -7.28 -3.49
CA TYR A 59 10.01 -7.46 -4.84
C TYR A 59 11.04 -6.99 -5.86
N VAL A 60 11.42 -7.87 -6.78
CA VAL A 60 12.46 -7.60 -7.77
C VAL A 60 11.84 -7.05 -9.04
N VAL A 61 12.40 -5.94 -9.52
CA VAL A 61 12.11 -5.34 -10.82
C VAL A 61 13.38 -5.43 -11.65
N ASN A 62 13.36 -6.30 -12.66
CA ASN A 62 14.45 -6.39 -13.62
C ASN A 62 14.32 -5.27 -14.67
N VAL A 63 15.25 -4.33 -14.64
CA VAL A 63 15.26 -3.18 -15.55
C VAL A 63 15.50 -3.62 -17.00
N ASP A 64 16.19 -4.73 -17.22
CA ASP A 64 16.50 -5.23 -18.57
C ASP A 64 15.25 -5.75 -19.30
N GLU A 65 14.15 -6.00 -18.57
CA GLU A 65 12.85 -6.38 -19.13
C GLU A 65 11.93 -5.18 -19.39
N CYS A 66 12.38 -3.96 -19.06
CA CYS A 66 11.63 -2.74 -19.33
C CYS A 66 12.05 -2.13 -20.68
N ASP A 67 11.10 -1.98 -21.60
CA ASP A 67 11.37 -1.42 -22.94
C ASP A 67 12.02 -0.02 -22.89
N ASN A 68 11.68 0.79 -21.89
CA ASN A 68 12.21 2.13 -21.69
C ASN A 68 12.02 2.60 -20.24
N THR A 69 12.57 3.78 -19.92
CA THR A 69 12.48 4.40 -18.59
C THR A 69 11.05 4.73 -18.17
N THR A 70 10.14 4.99 -19.12
CA THR A 70 8.72 5.23 -18.80
C THR A 70 8.03 3.96 -18.32
N VAL A 71 8.31 2.81 -18.95
CA VAL A 71 7.83 1.51 -18.49
C VAL A 71 8.41 1.18 -17.12
N LEU A 72 9.72 1.37 -16.92
CA LEU A 72 10.37 1.20 -15.62
C LEU A 72 9.68 2.01 -14.52
N ALA A 73 9.44 3.30 -14.80
CA ALA A 73 8.74 4.19 -13.88
C ALA A 73 7.36 3.66 -13.50
N ARG A 74 6.57 3.22 -14.48
CA ARG A 74 5.23 2.64 -14.26
C ARG A 74 5.28 1.35 -13.47
N VAL A 75 6.27 0.48 -13.69
CA VAL A 75 6.44 -0.75 -12.91
C VAL A 75 6.73 -0.44 -11.45
N ILE A 76 7.57 0.56 -11.16
CA ILE A 76 7.84 1.01 -9.79
C ILE A 76 6.58 1.58 -9.13
N VAL A 77 5.84 2.45 -9.83
CA VAL A 77 4.55 2.97 -9.35
C VAL A 77 3.56 1.83 -9.09
N GLY A 78 3.47 0.85 -9.98
CA GLY A 78 2.59 -0.32 -9.80
C GLY A 78 2.94 -1.13 -8.55
N ASN A 79 4.24 -1.36 -8.31
CA ASN A 79 4.70 -2.02 -7.09
C ASN A 79 4.31 -1.22 -5.84
N TYR A 80 4.49 0.10 -5.87
CA TYR A 80 4.07 0.99 -4.79
C TYR A 80 2.56 0.94 -4.56
N VAL A 81 1.75 1.02 -5.60
CA VAL A 81 0.28 0.94 -5.52
C VAL A 81 -0.17 -0.40 -4.96
N LEU A 82 0.52 -1.50 -5.24
CA LEU A 82 0.19 -2.82 -4.68
C LEU A 82 0.49 -2.99 -3.18
N GLY A 83 0.95 -1.94 -2.48
CA GLY A 83 1.25 -1.98 -1.05
C GLY A 83 2.63 -2.54 -0.72
N ARG A 84 3.49 -2.79 -1.72
CA ARG A 84 4.81 -3.39 -1.51
C ARG A 84 5.73 -2.40 -0.79
N ASN A 85 6.39 -2.86 0.28
CA ASN A 85 7.26 -2.02 1.09
C ASN A 85 8.71 -1.99 0.60
N MET A 86 9.21 -3.09 0.04
CA MET A 86 10.59 -3.23 -0.41
C MET A 86 10.63 -3.58 -1.89
N ILE A 87 11.25 -2.73 -2.72
CA ILE A 87 11.37 -2.94 -4.17
C ILE A 87 12.85 -2.88 -4.53
N ARG A 88 13.43 -3.99 -4.99
CA ARG A 88 14.77 -4.02 -5.56
C ARG A 88 14.67 -3.83 -7.07
N VAL A 89 15.23 -2.74 -7.56
CA VAL A 89 15.35 -2.46 -8.99
C VAL A 89 16.76 -2.87 -9.41
N GLU A 90 16.90 -3.90 -10.25
CA GLU A 90 18.19 -4.48 -10.61
C GLU A 90 18.38 -4.66 -12.12
N SER A 91 19.63 -4.71 -12.57
CA SER A 91 20.02 -5.01 -13.95
C SER A 91 21.18 -6.01 -13.96
N SER A 92 21.26 -6.82 -15.02
CA SER A 92 22.42 -7.68 -15.27
C SER A 92 23.71 -6.87 -15.53
N ARG A 93 23.55 -5.62 -16.00
CA ARG A 93 24.61 -4.67 -16.32
C ARG A 93 24.56 -3.47 -15.38
N ARG A 94 25.56 -2.59 -15.51
CA ARG A 94 25.55 -1.31 -14.79
C ARG A 94 24.32 -0.50 -15.21
N LEU A 95 23.59 0.03 -14.24
CA LEU A 95 22.45 0.89 -14.48
C LEU A 95 22.86 2.16 -15.21
N MET A 96 22.10 2.50 -16.24
CA MET A 96 22.30 3.71 -17.04
C MET A 96 21.84 4.93 -16.25
N ARG A 97 22.47 6.08 -16.53
CA ARG A 97 22.11 7.35 -15.89
C ARG A 97 20.62 7.69 -16.02
N GLU A 98 20.06 7.49 -17.21
CA GLU A 98 18.64 7.76 -17.48
C GLU A 98 17.71 6.85 -16.65
N GLN A 99 18.11 5.61 -16.38
CA GLN A 99 17.34 4.69 -15.53
C GLN A 99 17.36 5.16 -14.08
N ILE A 100 18.54 5.55 -13.57
CA ILE A 100 18.69 6.07 -12.21
C ILE A 100 17.91 7.38 -12.03
N GLU A 101 18.00 8.31 -12.99
CA GLU A 101 17.23 9.56 -12.98
C GLU A 101 15.72 9.29 -13.03
N SER A 102 15.27 8.32 -13.85
CA SER A 102 13.87 7.90 -13.87
C SER A 102 13.40 7.33 -12.53
N ILE A 103 14.22 6.49 -11.87
CA ILE A 103 13.90 5.94 -10.55
C ILE A 103 13.79 7.08 -9.53
N ARG A 104 14.75 8.02 -9.51
CA ARG A 104 14.74 9.18 -8.61
C ARG A 104 13.49 10.06 -8.82
N ASN A 105 13.16 10.37 -10.07
CA ASN A 105 11.98 11.16 -10.41
C ASN A 105 10.68 10.50 -9.93
N VAL A 106 10.57 9.17 -10.03
CA VAL A 106 9.41 8.44 -9.49
C VAL A 106 9.37 8.48 -7.97
N THR A 107 10.51 8.26 -7.31
CA THR A 107 10.55 8.26 -5.84
C THR A 107 10.17 9.61 -5.24
N GLN A 108 10.48 10.73 -5.92
CA GLN A 108 10.07 12.08 -5.49
C GLN A 108 8.55 12.30 -5.55
N ARG A 109 7.82 11.54 -6.39
CA ARG A 109 6.37 11.69 -6.59
C ARG A 109 5.53 10.76 -5.71
N LEU A 110 6.16 9.84 -4.98
CA LEU A 110 5.47 8.81 -4.22
C LEU A 110 5.70 9.03 -2.73
N LEU A 111 4.61 9.22 -1.97
CA LEU A 111 4.73 9.55 -0.55
C LEU A 111 5.38 8.39 0.23
N GLY A 112 6.43 8.73 0.97
CA GLY A 112 7.10 7.84 1.91
C GLY A 112 7.96 6.74 1.28
N ILE A 113 8.17 6.76 -0.05
CA ILE A 113 9.17 5.90 -0.69
C ILE A 113 10.53 6.62 -0.73
N GLY A 114 11.62 5.88 -0.56
CA GLY A 114 12.98 6.40 -0.68
C GLY A 114 13.97 5.34 -1.13
N ILE A 115 15.11 5.76 -1.69
CA ILE A 115 16.23 4.88 -2.02
C ILE A 115 17.07 4.70 -0.75
N ILE A 116 17.21 3.46 -0.28
CA ILE A 116 17.98 3.14 0.93
C ILE A 116 19.32 2.44 0.63
N GLU A 117 19.46 1.89 -0.58
CA GLU A 117 20.68 1.27 -1.07
C GLU A 117 20.86 1.61 -2.54
N GLU A 118 22.06 2.01 -2.95
CA GLU A 118 22.43 2.27 -4.34
C GLU A 118 23.77 1.61 -4.64
N SER A 119 23.79 0.79 -5.68
CA SER A 119 24.94 0.08 -6.22
C SER A 119 25.07 0.37 -7.73
N ASP A 120 26.12 -0.15 -8.37
CA ASP A 120 26.29 -0.03 -9.82
C ASP A 120 25.22 -0.80 -10.61
N LYS A 121 24.66 -1.87 -10.05
CA LYS A 121 23.68 -2.76 -10.71
C LYS A 121 22.29 -2.77 -10.09
N HIS A 122 22.09 -2.17 -8.91
CA HIS A 122 20.78 -2.19 -8.27
C HIS A 122 20.53 -0.98 -7.37
N LEU A 123 19.25 -0.67 -7.18
CA LEU A 123 18.73 0.24 -6.16
C LEU A 123 17.70 -0.49 -5.31
N LEU A 124 17.72 -0.25 -4.00
CA LEU A 124 16.69 -0.74 -3.08
C LEU A 124 15.80 0.43 -2.64
N LEU A 125 14.52 0.32 -2.95
CA LEU A 125 13.49 1.28 -2.58
C LEU A 125 12.72 0.77 -1.37
N GLN A 126 12.51 1.62 -0.38
CA GLN A 126 11.71 1.34 0.81
C GLN A 126 10.57 2.34 0.95
N CYS A 127 9.36 1.83 1.18
CA CYS A 127 8.21 2.64 1.59
C CYS A 127 7.98 2.50 3.10
N SER A 128 7.97 3.63 3.81
CA SER A 128 7.85 3.70 5.27
C SER A 128 6.49 4.26 5.74
N ILE A 129 5.46 4.13 4.91
CA ILE A 129 4.10 4.58 5.25
C ILE A 129 3.44 3.57 6.19
N ASP A 130 3.03 4.04 7.37
CA ASP A 130 2.08 3.32 8.23
C ASP A 130 0.65 3.75 7.87
N PRO A 131 -0.21 2.84 7.35
CA PRO A 131 -1.59 3.15 6.98
C PRO A 131 -2.43 3.78 8.10
N LYS A 132 -2.14 3.49 9.36
CA LYS A 132 -2.86 4.04 10.53
C LYS A 132 -2.80 5.56 10.59
N ASN A 133 -1.74 6.16 10.05
CA ASN A 133 -1.55 7.61 10.04
C ASN A 133 -2.31 8.30 8.90
N PHE A 134 -2.96 7.53 8.02
CA PHE A 134 -3.65 8.04 6.84
C PHE A 134 -5.06 7.46 6.72
N PRO A 135 -6.02 7.90 7.57
CA PRO A 135 -7.42 7.55 7.41
C PRO A 135 -7.93 7.91 6.01
N LEU A 136 -8.75 7.04 5.41
CA LEU A 136 -9.17 7.17 4.01
C LEU A 136 -9.90 8.50 3.75
N GLU A 137 -10.80 8.90 4.66
CA GLU A 137 -11.53 10.16 4.58
C GLU A 137 -10.60 11.37 4.49
N THR A 138 -9.54 11.40 5.30
CA THR A 138 -8.55 12.49 5.32
C THR A 138 -7.81 12.59 3.99
N VAL A 139 -7.39 11.44 3.44
CA VAL A 139 -6.65 11.39 2.17
C VAL A 139 -7.54 11.83 1.00
N VAL A 140 -8.78 11.34 0.95
CA VAL A 140 -9.77 11.73 -0.08
C VAL A 140 -10.10 13.22 0.02
N LYS A 141 -10.34 13.73 1.23
CA LYS A 141 -10.62 15.16 1.45
C LYS A 141 -9.45 16.03 1.00
N ARG A 142 -8.21 15.61 1.26
CA ARG A 142 -7.01 16.33 0.81
C ARG A 142 -6.92 16.37 -0.72
N LEU A 143 -7.18 15.24 -1.39
CA LEU A 143 -7.20 15.19 -2.85
C LEU A 143 -8.27 16.13 -3.43
N TYR A 144 -9.46 16.14 -2.84
CA TYR A 144 -10.55 17.05 -3.22
C TYR A 144 -10.15 18.52 -3.09
N VAL A 145 -9.50 18.91 -1.98
CA VAL A 145 -9.06 20.29 -1.77
C VAL A 145 -8.03 20.72 -2.81
N ILE A 146 -7.00 19.92 -3.06
CA ILE A 146 -5.94 20.24 -4.03
C ILE A 146 -6.55 20.39 -5.43
N THR A 147 -7.38 19.44 -5.85
CA THR A 147 -8.02 19.46 -7.17
C THR A 147 -9.01 20.62 -7.32
N SER A 148 -9.73 21.00 -6.26
CA SER A 148 -10.62 22.17 -6.27
C SER A 148 -9.85 23.49 -6.44
N ILE A 149 -8.72 23.62 -5.75
CA ILE A 149 -7.83 24.79 -5.89
C ILE A 149 -7.26 24.83 -7.30
N MET A 150 -6.70 23.72 -7.79
CA MET A 150 -6.14 23.60 -9.14
C MET A 150 -7.17 23.96 -10.22
N PHE A 151 -8.41 23.49 -10.08
CA PHE A 151 -9.48 23.82 -11.02
C PHE A 151 -9.81 25.32 -10.99
N LYS A 152 -9.87 25.92 -9.81
CA LYS A 152 -10.10 27.37 -9.67
C LYS A 152 -8.97 28.18 -10.31
N GLU A 153 -7.71 27.86 -9.99
CA GLU A 153 -6.52 28.53 -10.55
C GLU A 153 -6.48 28.40 -12.09
N ALA A 154 -6.88 27.25 -12.64
CA ALA A 154 -6.99 27.04 -14.08
C ALA A 154 -8.08 27.91 -14.75
N ILE A 155 -9.24 28.09 -14.10
CA ILE A 155 -10.30 28.97 -14.61
C ILE A 155 -9.89 30.44 -14.50
N ASP A 156 -9.39 30.86 -13.34
CA ASP A 156 -9.01 32.25 -13.07
C ASP A 156 -7.86 32.67 -14.01
N SER A 157 -6.86 31.82 -14.22
CA SER A 157 -5.75 32.08 -15.15
C SER A 157 -6.20 32.27 -16.60
N LEU A 158 -7.25 31.57 -17.03
CA LEU A 158 -7.81 31.73 -18.37
C LEU A 158 -8.57 33.04 -18.53
N ILE A 159 -9.37 33.42 -17.52
CA ILE A 159 -10.17 34.66 -17.52
C ILE A 159 -9.24 35.88 -17.49
N ASP A 160 -8.26 35.86 -16.58
CA ASP A 160 -7.36 36.98 -16.32
C ASP A 160 -6.14 37.00 -17.25
N LYS A 161 -5.97 35.94 -18.05
CA LYS A 161 -4.78 35.71 -18.92
C LYS A 161 -3.48 35.69 -18.11
N ASP A 162 -3.52 35.16 -16.90
CA ASP A 162 -2.39 35.05 -16.00
C ASP A 162 -1.61 33.75 -16.24
N GLN A 163 -0.45 33.85 -16.87
CA GLN A 163 0.41 32.70 -17.14
C GLN A 163 1.07 32.10 -15.91
N GLU A 164 1.32 32.89 -14.86
CA GLU A 164 1.95 32.38 -13.64
C GLU A 164 0.94 31.53 -12.86
N LEU A 165 -0.32 32.00 -12.76
CA LEU A 165 -1.39 31.22 -12.14
C LEU A 165 -1.68 29.91 -12.90
N ALA A 166 -1.53 29.90 -14.23
CA ALA A 166 -1.62 28.68 -15.02
C ALA A 166 -0.49 27.68 -14.70
N LYS A 167 0.74 28.17 -14.47
CA LYS A 167 1.87 27.32 -14.05
C LYS A 167 1.68 26.78 -12.63
N ASP A 168 1.10 27.57 -11.74
CA ASP A 168 0.75 27.12 -10.38
C ASP A 168 -0.26 25.97 -10.45
N ALA A 169 -1.31 26.10 -11.27
CA ALA A 169 -2.28 25.03 -11.49
C ALA A 169 -1.61 23.74 -12.03
N ILE A 170 -0.70 23.84 -13.00
CA ILE A 170 0.07 22.69 -13.49
C ILE A 170 0.91 22.05 -12.37
N THR A 171 1.52 22.88 -11.50
CA THR A 171 2.35 22.37 -10.40
C THR A 171 1.51 21.64 -9.35
N ARG A 172 0.26 22.04 -9.12
CA ARG A 172 -0.69 21.35 -8.23
C ARG A 172 -1.03 19.92 -8.69
N GLU A 173 -0.92 19.64 -9.99
CA GLU A 173 -1.11 18.28 -10.53
C GLU A 173 -0.20 17.28 -9.83
N HIS A 174 1.08 17.63 -9.60
CA HIS A 174 2.04 16.76 -8.94
C HIS A 174 1.67 16.47 -7.48
N GLU A 175 1.10 17.45 -6.78
CA GLU A 175 0.58 17.26 -5.42
C GLU A 175 -0.65 16.35 -5.43
N ALA A 176 -1.57 16.55 -6.37
CA ALA A 176 -2.76 15.71 -6.52
C ALA A 176 -2.37 14.25 -6.83
N ASP A 177 -1.45 14.04 -7.77
CA ASP A 177 -0.90 12.72 -8.11
C ASP A 177 -0.32 12.02 -6.88
N THR A 178 0.48 12.72 -6.07
CA THR A 178 1.11 12.14 -4.87
C THR A 178 0.05 11.61 -3.90
N ILE A 179 -1.04 12.36 -3.70
CA ILE A 179 -2.16 11.94 -2.85
C ILE A 179 -2.96 10.80 -3.49
N TYR A 180 -3.16 10.83 -4.81
CA TYR A 180 -3.86 9.78 -5.55
C TYR A 180 -3.12 8.42 -5.48
N TRP A 181 -1.80 8.42 -5.62
CA TRP A 181 -1.01 7.19 -5.50
C TRP A 181 -1.04 6.62 -4.09
N LEU A 182 -0.96 7.48 -3.07
CA LEU A 182 -1.12 7.06 -1.68
C LEU A 182 -2.50 6.44 -1.44
N LEU A 183 -3.57 7.09 -1.92
CA LEU A 183 -4.94 6.59 -1.81
C LEU A 183 -5.07 5.19 -2.43
N SER A 184 -4.54 5.02 -3.65
CA SER A 184 -4.54 3.74 -4.36
C SER A 184 -3.79 2.66 -3.58
N ARG A 185 -2.63 3.01 -2.98
CA ARG A 185 -1.84 2.13 -2.13
C ARG A 185 -2.58 1.68 -0.88
N LEU A 186 -3.28 2.59 -0.20
CA LEU A 186 -4.05 2.28 1.01
C LEU A 186 -5.20 1.30 0.68
N LEU A 187 -5.92 1.55 -0.42
CA LEU A 187 -7.01 0.69 -0.86
C LEU A 187 -6.51 -0.71 -1.27
N ALA A 188 -5.42 -0.80 -2.02
CA ALA A 188 -4.83 -2.09 -2.40
C ALA A 188 -4.31 -2.87 -1.17
N SER A 189 -3.73 -2.17 -0.19
CA SER A 189 -3.29 -2.76 1.07
C SER A 189 -4.48 -3.26 1.91
N ALA A 190 -5.58 -2.51 1.94
CA ALA A 190 -6.80 -2.90 2.66
C ALA A 190 -7.47 -4.15 2.06
N GLN A 191 -7.40 -4.33 0.74
CA GLN A 191 -7.88 -5.55 0.08
C GLN A 191 -7.09 -6.81 0.50
N GLN A 192 -5.81 -6.65 0.84
CA GLN A 192 -4.93 -7.75 1.24
C GLN A 192 -4.93 -7.98 2.75
N SER A 193 -5.18 -6.94 3.54
CA SER A 193 -5.15 -6.99 5.00
C SER A 193 -6.34 -6.28 5.63
N ARG A 194 -7.18 -7.06 6.30
CA ARG A 194 -8.32 -6.54 7.05
C ARG A 194 -7.91 -5.62 8.20
N ILE A 195 -6.77 -5.88 8.84
CA ILE A 195 -6.21 -5.00 9.88
C ILE A 195 -5.92 -3.61 9.29
N VAL A 196 -5.40 -3.57 8.05
CA VAL A 196 -5.18 -2.30 7.34
C VAL A 196 -6.52 -1.65 7.00
N SER A 197 -7.50 -2.41 6.48
CA SER A 197 -8.86 -1.93 6.19
C SER A 197 -9.49 -1.22 7.39
N GLU A 198 -9.53 -1.91 8.54
CA GLU A 198 -10.06 -1.36 9.80
C GLU A 198 -9.29 -0.10 10.23
N SER A 199 -7.95 -0.09 10.06
CA SER A 199 -7.12 1.05 10.44
C SER A 199 -7.33 2.31 9.59
N ILE A 200 -7.73 2.15 8.33
CA ILE A 200 -8.00 3.28 7.43
C ILE A 200 -9.49 3.67 7.40
N GLY A 201 -10.35 2.95 8.13
CA GLY A 201 -11.78 3.22 8.26
C GLY A 201 -12.66 2.62 7.16
N VAL A 202 -12.27 1.47 6.58
CA VAL A 202 -13.00 0.74 5.52
C VAL A 202 -13.34 -0.68 5.96
#